data_AF-A0A820SFY3-F1
#
_entry.id   AF-A0A820SFY3-F1
#
_cell.length_a   1.000
_cell.length_b   1.000
_cell.length_c   1.000
_cell.angle_alpha   90.00
_cell.angle_beta   90.00
_cell.angle_gamma   90.00
#
_symmetry.space_group_name_H-M   'P 1'
#
loop_
_entity.id
_entity.type
_entity.pdbx_description
1 polymer ?
#
loop_
_entity_poly.entity_id
_entity_poly.type
_entity_poly.pdbx_seq_one_letter_code
_entity_poly.pdbx_strand_id
1 'polypeptide(L)'
;MADLEAVLADVSYLMAMEKSKSTPAASASKKIVLPDRTVRSVTHKHLQKMYENTFDKIFNQQIGFLLFKEYCSTLCDEPVPQLKFYEEIKRFEKLETDEERWKVGKEIYDQFIMKELLSNSHTYSERAIESVKKHLSKYNPNNPKNSLPSNLFEPYKKEICDLLRGRIFDKFIESEKYTRFCQWKNFELNIQ
;
A
#
# COMPACT_ATOMS: atom_id res chain seq x y z
N MET A 1 40.03 -30.45 -10.41
CA MET A 1 39.74 -29.05 -10.82
C MET A 1 38.39 -28.58 -10.29
N ALA A 2 37.32 -29.39 -10.35
CA ALA A 2 35.99 -29.01 -9.83
C ALA A 2 35.95 -28.73 -8.31
N ASP A 3 36.70 -29.48 -7.50
CA ASP A 3 36.70 -29.30 -6.03
C ASP A 3 37.26 -27.95 -5.58
N LEU A 4 38.28 -27.43 -6.26
CA LEU A 4 38.88 -26.15 -5.88
C LEU A 4 37.95 -24.98 -6.20
N GLU A 5 37.23 -25.07 -7.32
CA GLU A 5 36.29 -24.04 -7.75
C GLU A 5 35.04 -24.00 -6.85
N ALA A 6 34.54 -25.17 -6.43
CA ALA A 6 33.45 -25.29 -5.47
C ALA A 6 33.83 -24.71 -4.10
N VAL A 7 35.03 -25.05 -3.59
CA VAL A 7 35.54 -24.52 -2.32
C VAL A 7 35.73 -23.01 -2.38
N LEU A 8 36.24 -22.48 -3.51
CA LEU A 8 36.38 -21.03 -3.69
C LEU A 8 35.03 -20.32 -3.77
N ALA A 9 34.02 -20.93 -4.39
CA ALA A 9 32.67 -20.39 -4.44
C ALA A 9 32.04 -20.32 -3.04
N ASP A 10 32.18 -21.38 -2.24
CA ASP A 10 31.64 -21.45 -0.88
C ASP A 10 32.34 -20.47 0.06
N VAL A 11 33.67 -20.37 -0.01
CA VAL A 11 34.44 -19.39 0.77
C VAL A 11 34.08 -17.96 0.37
N SER A 12 33.91 -17.69 -0.92
CA SER A 12 33.49 -16.38 -1.43
C SER A 12 32.07 -16.02 -0.97
N TYR A 13 31.14 -16.97 -0.99
CA TYR A 13 29.77 -16.78 -0.51
C TYR A 13 29.71 -16.53 0.99
N LEU A 14 30.43 -17.30 1.79
CA LEU A 14 30.52 -17.11 3.24
C LEU A 14 31.15 -15.77 3.60
N MET A 15 32.24 -15.38 2.92
CA MET A 15 32.84 -14.04 3.09
C MET A 15 31.89 -12.91 2.69
N ALA A 16 31.06 -13.09 1.65
CA ALA A 16 30.04 -12.13 1.25
C ALA A 16 28.93 -12.00 2.30
N MET A 17 28.45 -13.12 2.86
CA MET A 17 27.47 -13.12 3.94
C MET A 17 28.02 -12.47 5.21
N GLU A 18 29.29 -12.72 5.56
CA GLU A 18 29.90 -12.17 6.77
C GLU A 18 30.18 -10.66 6.64
N LYS A 19 30.57 -10.18 5.46
CA LYS A 19 30.69 -8.74 5.16
C LYS A 19 29.33 -8.01 5.16
N SER A 20 28.25 -8.68 4.77
CA SER A 20 26.89 -8.09 4.76
C SER A 20 26.33 -7.77 6.15
N LYS A 21 26.87 -8.38 7.21
CA LYS A 21 26.43 -8.16 8.60
C LYS A 21 27.12 -6.98 9.30
N SER A 22 28.32 -6.60 8.86
CA SER A 22 29.17 -5.60 9.53
C SER A 22 29.38 -4.31 8.72
N THR A 23 28.94 -4.29 7.45
CA THR A 23 28.88 -3.07 6.65
C THR A 23 27.43 -2.85 6.19
N PRO A 24 26.84 -1.65 6.34
CA PRO A 24 25.57 -1.36 5.68
C PRO A 24 25.84 -1.61 4.21
N ALA A 25 25.10 -2.57 3.62
CA ALA A 25 25.33 -3.11 2.29
C ALA A 25 26.01 -2.08 1.40
N ALA A 26 27.33 -2.21 1.24
CA ALA A 26 28.11 -1.45 0.28
C ALA A 26 27.74 -2.00 -1.10
N SER A 27 26.47 -1.84 -1.44
CA SER A 27 25.98 -1.81 -2.79
C SER A 27 26.92 -0.87 -3.51
N ALA A 28 27.51 -1.36 -4.60
CA ALA A 28 28.06 -0.50 -5.62
C ALA A 28 26.96 0.52 -5.95
N SER A 29 27.00 1.67 -5.29
CA SER A 29 25.98 2.71 -5.37
C SER A 29 26.22 3.47 -6.67
N LYS A 30 26.11 2.77 -7.81
CA LYS A 30 25.72 3.44 -9.03
C LYS A 30 24.33 3.97 -8.74
N LYS A 31 24.28 5.21 -8.25
CA LYS A 31 23.06 5.97 -7.95
C LYS A 31 22.07 5.65 -9.06
N ILE A 32 20.91 5.10 -8.72
CA ILE A 32 19.89 4.73 -9.72
C ILE A 32 19.54 6.02 -10.47
N VAL A 33 19.98 6.10 -11.72
CA VAL A 33 19.66 7.22 -12.60
C VAL A 33 18.34 6.88 -13.25
N LEU A 34 17.30 7.59 -12.81
CA LEU A 34 15.98 7.41 -13.41
C LEU A 34 15.95 8.12 -14.77
N PRO A 35 15.32 7.50 -15.78
CA PRO A 35 15.21 8.08 -17.12
C PRO A 35 14.42 9.39 -17.10
N ASP A 36 14.62 10.21 -18.12
CA ASP A 36 13.98 11.53 -18.24
C ASP A 36 12.43 11.44 -18.26
N ARG A 37 11.75 12.52 -17.87
CA ARG A 37 10.28 12.64 -17.76
C ARG A 37 9.57 12.31 -19.07
N THR A 38 10.26 12.43 -20.21
CA THR A 38 9.78 12.05 -21.56
C THR A 38 9.37 10.58 -21.67
N VAL A 39 9.95 9.71 -20.83
CA VAL A 39 9.62 8.28 -20.74
C VAL A 39 8.15 8.02 -20.40
N ARG A 40 7.47 9.00 -19.78
CA ARG A 40 6.03 8.93 -19.48
C ARG A 40 5.22 8.50 -20.68
N SER A 41 5.45 9.10 -21.85
CA SER A 41 4.65 8.85 -23.05
C SER A 41 4.77 7.40 -23.56
N VAL A 42 5.99 6.85 -23.53
CA VAL A 42 6.30 5.48 -23.94
C VAL A 42 5.75 4.48 -22.93
N THR A 43 6.05 4.70 -21.64
CA THR A 43 5.59 3.81 -20.56
C THR A 43 4.07 3.86 -20.41
N HIS A 44 3.44 5.01 -20.54
CA HIS A 44 1.97 5.13 -20.47
C HIS A 44 1.30 4.34 -21.61
N LYS A 45 1.77 4.48 -22.85
CA LYS A 45 1.27 3.68 -23.98
C LYS A 45 1.52 2.18 -23.78
N HIS A 46 2.66 1.80 -23.21
CA HIS A 46 2.96 0.41 -22.90
C HIS A 46 2.00 -0.16 -21.83
N LEU A 47 1.82 0.57 -20.74
CA LEU A 47 0.90 0.20 -19.65
C LEU A 47 -0.55 0.14 -20.13
N GLN A 48 -0.97 1.03 -21.04
CA GLN A 48 -2.29 0.95 -21.68
C GLN A 48 -2.43 -0.33 -22.51
N LYS A 49 -1.43 -0.70 -23.31
CA LYS A 49 -1.44 -1.94 -24.10
C LYS A 49 -1.48 -3.20 -23.24
N MET A 50 -0.79 -3.18 -22.10
CA MET A 50 -0.76 -4.30 -21.14
C MET A 50 -1.95 -4.31 -20.18
N TYR A 51 -2.89 -3.36 -20.29
CA TYR A 51 -3.97 -3.14 -19.32
C TYR A 51 -3.46 -3.08 -17.86
N GLU A 52 -2.29 -2.47 -17.67
CA GLU A 52 -1.65 -2.24 -16.36
C GLU A 52 -1.83 -0.82 -15.83
N ASN A 53 -2.48 0.05 -16.59
CA ASN A 53 -2.79 1.41 -16.18
C ASN A 53 -4.02 1.52 -15.25
N THR A 54 -4.55 0.41 -14.75
CA THR A 54 -5.71 0.42 -13.85
C THR A 54 -5.31 0.79 -12.42
N PHE A 55 -6.23 1.45 -11.71
CA PHE A 55 -6.04 1.81 -10.29
C PHE A 55 -5.60 0.61 -9.46
N ASP A 56 -6.29 -0.53 -9.56
CA ASP A 56 -5.96 -1.72 -8.77
C ASP A 56 -4.51 -2.18 -8.98
N LYS A 57 -4.04 -2.20 -10.23
CA LYS A 57 -2.68 -2.69 -10.53
C LYS A 57 -1.60 -1.71 -10.06
N ILE A 58 -1.81 -0.41 -10.25
CA ILE A 58 -0.85 0.60 -9.80
C ILE A 58 -0.86 0.70 -8.28
N PHE A 59 -2.05 0.72 -7.67
CA PHE A 59 -2.21 0.88 -6.22
C PHE A 59 -1.78 -0.37 -5.43
N ASN A 60 -1.90 -1.57 -6.00
CA ASN A 60 -1.38 -2.79 -5.38
C ASN A 60 0.15 -2.92 -5.47
N GLN A 61 0.81 -2.16 -6.35
CA GLN A 61 2.27 -2.10 -6.38
C GLN A 61 2.79 -1.19 -5.26
N GLN A 62 3.85 -1.61 -4.57
CA GLN A 62 4.42 -0.86 -3.44
C GLN A 62 4.88 0.55 -3.84
N ILE A 63 5.52 0.69 -5.01
CA ILE A 63 5.96 2.00 -5.54
C ILE A 63 4.76 2.87 -5.92
N GLY A 64 3.75 2.27 -6.57
CA GLY A 64 2.53 2.98 -6.95
C GLY A 64 1.74 3.48 -5.74
N PHE A 65 1.60 2.66 -4.69
CA PHE A 65 1.01 3.07 -3.42
C PHE A 65 1.77 4.23 -2.76
N LEU A 66 3.10 4.15 -2.67
CA LEU A 66 3.92 5.20 -2.04
C LEU A 66 3.83 6.53 -2.80
N LEU A 67 3.89 6.50 -4.13
CA LEU A 67 3.77 7.71 -4.95
C LEU A 67 2.36 8.30 -4.90
N PHE A 68 1.34 7.44 -4.85
CA PHE A 68 -0.04 7.87 -4.67
C PHE A 68 -0.26 8.50 -3.28
N LYS A 69 0.33 7.92 -2.23
CA LYS A 69 0.33 8.50 -0.88
C LYS A 69 1.02 9.85 -0.83
N GLU A 70 2.18 9.96 -1.47
CA GLU A 70 2.90 11.23 -1.56
C GLU A 70 2.09 12.27 -2.33
N TYR A 71 1.43 11.86 -3.42
CA TYR A 71 0.48 12.71 -4.16
C TYR A 71 -0.65 13.22 -3.25
N CYS A 72 -1.33 12.32 -2.52
CA CYS A 72 -2.39 12.70 -1.59
C CYS A 72 -1.91 13.61 -0.43
N SER A 73 -0.62 13.57 -0.09
CA SER A 73 -0.06 14.35 1.02
C SER A 73 0.53 15.70 0.60
N THR A 74 1.00 15.82 -0.65
CA THR A 74 1.74 17.00 -1.14
C THR A 74 0.95 17.81 -2.18
N LEU A 75 0.13 17.17 -3.00
CA LEU A 75 -0.50 17.76 -4.19
C LEU A 75 -2.03 17.76 -4.15
N CYS A 76 -2.62 17.21 -3.09
CA CYS A 76 -4.07 17.25 -2.91
C CYS A 76 -4.43 18.45 -2.04
N ASP A 77 -5.19 19.40 -2.60
CA ASP A 77 -5.75 20.56 -1.86
C ASP A 77 -6.78 20.14 -0.80
N GLU A 78 -7.36 18.95 -0.94
CA GLU A 78 -8.31 18.39 0.03
C GLU A 78 -7.64 17.26 0.84
N PRO A 79 -7.81 17.25 2.18
CA PRO A 79 -7.35 16.12 2.98
C PRO A 79 -8.10 14.86 2.53
N VAL A 80 -7.36 13.79 2.23
CA VAL A 80 -7.91 12.48 1.84
C VAL A 80 -7.89 11.53 3.04
N PRO A 81 -8.84 11.64 4.01
CA PRO A 81 -8.90 10.75 5.17
C PRO A 81 -9.11 9.28 4.78
N GLN A 82 -9.66 9.02 3.59
CA GLN A 82 -9.91 7.68 3.07
C GLN A 82 -8.61 6.88 2.91
N LEU A 83 -7.51 7.52 2.52
CA LEU A 83 -6.22 6.85 2.40
C LEU A 83 -5.65 6.44 3.76
N LYS A 84 -5.78 7.31 4.78
CA LYS A 84 -5.40 6.98 6.16
C LYS A 84 -6.25 5.84 6.70
N PHE A 85 -7.55 5.87 6.42
CA PHE A 85 -8.47 4.80 6.81
C PHE A 85 -8.07 3.46 6.17
N TYR A 86 -7.69 3.44 4.88
CA TYR A 86 -7.17 2.24 4.22
C TYR A 86 -5.88 1.70 4.86
N GLU A 87 -4.96 2.57 5.27
CA GLU A 87 -3.74 2.15 5.98
C GLU A 87 -4.04 1.52 7.32
N GLU A 88 -4.94 2.11 8.11
CA GLU A 88 -5.36 1.58 9.39
C GLU A 88 -6.09 0.24 9.23
N ILE A 89 -6.91 0.06 8.17
CA ILE A 89 -7.50 -1.24 7.83
C ILE A 89 -6.42 -2.27 7.49
N LYS A 90 -5.42 -1.91 6.68
CA LYS A 90 -4.30 -2.82 6.36
C LYS A 90 -3.46 -3.17 7.59
N ARG A 91 -3.34 -2.25 8.56
CA ARG A 91 -2.69 -2.52 9.85
C ARG A 91 -3.53 -3.49 10.66
N PHE A 92 -4.84 -3.27 10.75
CA PHE A 92 -5.79 -4.15 11.41
C PHE A 92 -5.76 -5.58 10.83
N GLU A 93 -5.67 -5.74 9.51
CA GLU A 93 -5.54 -7.05 8.85
C GLU A 93 -4.27 -7.81 9.26
N LYS A 94 -3.19 -7.09 9.64
CA LYS A 94 -1.90 -7.68 10.05
C LYS A 94 -1.81 -7.98 11.54
N LEU A 95 -2.76 -7.51 12.36
CA LEU A 95 -2.75 -7.78 13.79
C LEU A 95 -3.19 -9.23 14.04
N GLU A 96 -2.35 -10.02 14.69
CA GLU A 96 -2.66 -11.41 15.07
C GLU A 96 -3.32 -11.52 16.45
N THR A 97 -3.18 -10.48 17.27
CA THR A 97 -3.66 -10.35 18.66
C THR A 97 -5.11 -9.89 18.72
N ASP A 98 -6.00 -10.69 19.34
CA ASP A 98 -7.43 -10.38 19.42
C ASP A 98 -7.76 -9.13 20.26
N GLU A 99 -7.00 -8.85 21.33
CA GLU A 99 -7.18 -7.65 22.17
C GLU A 99 -6.81 -6.36 21.42
N GLU A 100 -5.68 -6.35 20.72
CA GLU A 100 -5.23 -5.19 19.93
C GLU A 100 -6.13 -5.00 18.72
N ARG A 101 -6.56 -6.09 18.08
CA ARG A 101 -7.53 -6.05 16.99
C ARG A 101 -8.80 -5.32 17.43
N TRP A 102 -9.34 -5.58 18.61
CA TRP A 102 -10.52 -4.83 19.08
C TRP A 102 -10.24 -3.37 19.36
N LYS A 103 -9.14 -3.04 20.07
CA LYS A 103 -8.79 -1.65 20.39
C LYS A 103 -8.62 -0.83 19.12
N VAL A 104 -7.84 -1.32 18.16
CA VAL A 104 -7.58 -0.66 16.88
C VAL A 104 -8.87 -0.60 16.05
N GLY A 105 -9.67 -1.67 16.01
CA GLY A 105 -10.96 -1.66 15.32
C GLY A 105 -11.94 -0.61 15.88
N LYS A 106 -11.94 -0.42 17.20
CA LYS A 106 -12.74 0.62 17.86
C LYS A 106 -12.20 2.02 17.59
N GLU A 107 -10.89 2.21 17.66
CA GLU A 107 -10.24 3.49 17.37
C GLU A 107 -10.47 3.92 15.92
N ILE A 108 -10.38 2.98 14.98
CA ILE A 108 -10.72 3.19 13.57
C ILE A 108 -12.18 3.62 13.41
N TYR A 109 -13.10 2.94 14.10
CA TYR A 109 -14.52 3.31 14.07
C TYR A 109 -14.75 4.72 14.62
N ASP A 110 -14.16 5.07 15.76
CA ASP A 110 -14.36 6.37 16.39
C ASP A 110 -13.69 7.52 15.60
N GLN A 111 -12.48 7.31 15.05
CA GLN A 111 -11.73 8.35 14.33
C GLN A 111 -12.25 8.59 12.91
N PHE A 112 -12.63 7.53 12.18
CA PHE A 112 -12.98 7.63 10.76
C PHE A 112 -14.49 7.48 10.53
N ILE A 113 -15.12 6.45 11.09
CA ILE A 113 -16.54 6.15 10.81
C ILE A 113 -17.45 7.12 11.57
N MET A 114 -17.25 7.29 12.87
CA MET A 114 -18.08 8.13 13.74
C MET A 114 -17.92 9.62 13.40
N LYS A 115 -16.70 10.06 13.09
CA LYS A 115 -16.43 11.44 12.67
C LYS A 115 -17.08 11.78 11.33
N GLU A 116 -17.07 10.87 10.35
CA GLU A 116 -17.75 11.05 9.05
C GLU A 116 -19.29 10.99 9.17
N LEU A 117 -19.81 10.13 10.07
CA LEU A 117 -21.23 10.10 10.42
C LEU A 117 -21.71 11.43 11.00
N LEU A 118 -20.90 12.04 11.87
CA LEU A 118 -21.20 13.34 12.47
C LEU A 118 -21.08 14.49 11.47
N SER A 119 -20.24 14.37 10.43
CA SER A 119 -20.12 15.38 9.38
C SER A 119 -21.18 15.27 8.28
N ASN A 120 -22.07 14.27 8.33
CA ASN A 120 -23.18 14.06 7.39
C ASN A 120 -22.74 13.93 5.91
N SER A 121 -21.51 13.45 5.68
CA SER A 121 -20.92 13.37 4.35
C SER A 121 -21.52 12.25 3.47
N HIS A 122 -22.32 11.33 4.04
CA HIS A 122 -22.97 10.18 3.38
C HIS A 122 -22.07 9.42 2.38
N THR A 123 -20.80 9.26 2.72
CA THR A 123 -19.75 8.66 1.87
C THR A 123 -19.77 7.13 1.85
N TYR A 124 -20.33 6.48 2.88
CA TYR A 124 -20.30 5.03 3.05
C TYR A 124 -21.69 4.42 3.26
N SER A 125 -21.84 3.13 2.92
CA SER A 125 -23.10 2.41 3.06
C SER A 125 -23.52 2.22 4.52
N GLU A 126 -24.76 2.60 4.87
CA GLU A 126 -25.35 2.38 6.20
C GLU A 126 -25.28 0.91 6.64
N ARG A 127 -25.35 -0.03 5.68
CA ARG A 127 -25.22 -1.47 5.93
C ARG A 127 -23.81 -1.86 6.40
N ALA A 128 -22.77 -1.21 5.88
CA ALA A 128 -21.39 -1.44 6.31
C ALA A 128 -21.16 -0.90 7.73
N ILE A 129 -21.74 0.28 8.03
CA ILE A 129 -21.72 0.90 9.37
C ILE A 129 -22.37 -0.01 10.40
N GLU A 130 -23.59 -0.48 10.11
CA GLU A 130 -24.34 -1.30 11.04
C GLU A 130 -23.67 -2.66 11.27
N SER A 131 -23.11 -3.27 10.22
CA SER A 131 -22.34 -4.52 10.32
C SER A 131 -21.11 -4.36 11.22
N VAL A 132 -20.32 -3.29 11.05
CA VAL A 132 -19.14 -3.04 11.87
C VAL A 132 -19.51 -2.72 13.31
N LYS A 133 -20.51 -1.85 13.52
CA LYS A 133 -21.01 -1.52 14.86
C LYS A 133 -21.49 -2.76 15.61
N LYS A 134 -22.23 -3.66 14.93
CA LYS A 134 -22.75 -4.90 15.51
C LYS A 134 -21.64 -5.90 15.88
N HIS A 135 -20.57 -5.97 15.09
CA HIS A 135 -19.41 -6.82 15.41
C HIS A 135 -18.57 -6.22 16.55
N LEU A 136 -18.37 -4.90 16.57
CA LEU A 136 -17.69 -4.20 17.66
C LEU A 136 -18.46 -4.27 18.98
N SER A 137 -19.80 -4.21 18.94
CA SER A 137 -20.66 -4.35 20.12
C SER A 137 -20.81 -5.80 20.59
N LYS A 138 -20.69 -6.77 19.68
CA LYS A 138 -20.69 -8.20 20.01
C LYS A 138 -19.38 -8.64 20.65
N TYR A 139 -18.27 -7.98 20.34
CA TYR A 139 -16.99 -8.27 20.98
C TYR A 139 -17.09 -7.99 22.48
N ASN A 140 -16.81 -9.02 23.27
CA ASN A 140 -16.81 -8.96 24.72
C ASN A 140 -15.47 -9.56 25.17
N PRO A 141 -14.62 -8.81 25.89
CA PRO A 141 -13.29 -9.27 26.31
C PRO A 141 -13.34 -10.55 27.17
N ASN A 142 -14.50 -10.93 27.70
CA ASN A 142 -14.67 -12.12 28.54
C ASN A 142 -15.18 -13.37 27.81
N ASN A 143 -15.31 -13.36 26.48
CA ASN A 143 -15.83 -14.51 25.73
C ASN A 143 -14.81 -15.06 24.70
N PRO A 144 -14.21 -16.24 24.94
CA PRO A 144 -13.11 -16.81 24.14
C PRO A 144 -13.53 -17.29 22.73
N LYS A 145 -14.78 -17.08 22.30
CA LYS A 145 -15.28 -17.42 20.96
C LYS A 145 -15.46 -16.21 20.04
N ASN A 146 -15.25 -14.99 20.51
CA ASN A 146 -15.41 -13.78 19.71
C ASN A 146 -14.08 -13.38 19.07
N SER A 147 -13.69 -14.06 18.00
CA SER A 147 -12.67 -13.49 17.11
C SER A 147 -13.31 -12.37 16.30
N LEU A 148 -12.67 -11.19 16.28
CA LEU A 148 -13.00 -10.19 15.28
C LEU A 148 -12.44 -10.70 13.95
N PRO A 149 -13.29 -10.87 12.91
CA PRO A 149 -12.80 -11.23 11.60
C PRO A 149 -11.87 -10.11 11.12
N SER A 150 -10.67 -10.46 10.66
CA SER A 150 -9.72 -9.54 10.04
C SER A 150 -10.33 -8.82 8.82
N ASN A 151 -11.34 -9.42 8.18
CA ASN A 151 -12.09 -8.86 7.06
C ASN A 151 -13.27 -7.96 7.46
N LEU A 152 -13.37 -7.53 8.71
CA LEU A 152 -14.46 -6.67 9.19
C LEU A 152 -14.64 -5.41 8.33
N PHE A 153 -13.53 -4.84 7.87
CA PHE A 153 -13.49 -3.61 7.10
C PHE A 153 -13.35 -3.84 5.58
N GLU A 154 -13.49 -5.08 5.10
CA GLU A 154 -13.43 -5.38 3.67
C GLU A 154 -14.44 -4.59 2.80
N PRO A 155 -15.71 -4.40 3.21
CA PRO A 155 -16.64 -3.54 2.44
C PRO A 155 -16.17 -2.08 2.40
N TYR A 156 -15.65 -1.55 3.51
CA TYR A 156 -15.07 -0.20 3.55
C TYR A 156 -13.84 -0.08 2.67
N LYS A 157 -12.97 -1.09 2.66
CA LYS A 157 -11.79 -1.15 1.79
C LYS A 157 -12.19 -1.02 0.32
N LYS A 158 -13.26 -1.71 -0.10
CA LYS A 158 -13.80 -1.59 -1.47
C LYS A 158 -14.37 -0.21 -1.74
N GLU A 159 -15.20 0.32 -0.86
CA GLU A 159 -15.78 1.67 -1.02
C GLU A 159 -14.70 2.76 -1.08
N ILE A 160 -13.67 2.68 -0.22
CA ILE A 160 -12.50 3.56 -0.26
C ILE A 160 -11.76 3.42 -1.60
N CYS A 161 -11.49 2.20 -2.04
CA CYS A 161 -10.84 1.97 -3.33
C CYS A 161 -11.65 2.56 -4.49
N ASP A 162 -12.98 2.42 -4.49
CA ASP A 162 -13.85 2.98 -5.53
C ASP A 162 -13.86 4.51 -5.52
N LEU A 163 -13.86 5.13 -4.33
CA LEU A 163 -13.73 6.59 -4.17
C LEU A 163 -12.37 7.08 -4.68
N LEU A 164 -11.28 6.37 -4.36
CA LEU A 164 -9.92 6.70 -4.80
C LEU A 164 -9.74 6.49 -6.31
N ARG A 165 -10.40 5.48 -6.89
CA ARG A 165 -10.34 5.10 -8.31
C ARG A 165 -10.92 6.15 -9.25
N GLY A 166 -11.87 6.95 -8.78
CA GLY A 166 -12.49 8.00 -9.58
C GLY A 166 -11.60 9.25 -9.71
N ARG A 167 -12.14 10.38 -9.26
CA ARG A 167 -11.54 11.71 -9.47
C ARG A 167 -10.10 11.85 -8.95
N ILE A 168 -9.74 11.14 -7.89
CA ILE A 168 -8.41 11.25 -7.27
C ILE A 168 -7.37 10.55 -8.13
N PHE A 169 -7.69 9.37 -8.68
CA PHE A 169 -6.79 8.65 -9.56
C PHE A 169 -6.59 9.35 -10.90
N ASP A 170 -7.62 9.93 -11.50
CA ASP A 170 -7.49 10.70 -12.74
C ASP A 170 -6.52 11.88 -12.56
N LYS A 171 -6.69 12.64 -11.47
CA LYS A 171 -5.75 13.72 -11.13
C LYS A 171 -4.34 13.20 -10.82
N PHE A 172 -4.21 12.00 -10.24
CA PHE A 172 -2.91 11.37 -10.03
C PHE A 172 -2.23 11.03 -11.36
N ILE A 173 -2.94 10.46 -12.35
CA ILE A 173 -2.39 10.15 -13.68
C ILE A 173 -1.88 11.41 -14.38
N GLU A 174 -2.56 12.53 -14.20
CA GLU A 174 -2.15 13.82 -14.78
C GLU A 174 -0.90 14.40 -14.12
N SER A 175 -0.70 14.09 -12.84
CA SER A 175 0.39 14.63 -12.00
C SER A 175 1.80 14.19 -12.37
N GLU A 176 2.78 14.93 -11.86
CA GLU A 176 4.19 14.56 -11.93
C GLU A 176 4.52 13.26 -11.17
N LYS A 177 3.71 12.88 -10.17
CA LYS A 177 3.92 11.65 -9.39
C LYS A 177 3.67 10.41 -10.24
N TYR A 178 2.70 10.45 -11.14
CA TYR A 178 2.54 9.39 -12.14
C TYR A 178 3.69 9.35 -13.14
N THR A 179 4.24 10.50 -13.52
CA THR A 179 5.47 10.55 -14.34
C THR A 179 6.63 9.85 -13.64
N ARG A 180 6.77 10.06 -12.33
CA ARG A 180 7.75 9.36 -11.49
C ARG A 180 7.51 7.85 -11.43
N PHE A 181 6.25 7.43 -11.35
CA PHE A 181 5.87 6.01 -11.44
C PHE A 181 6.29 5.41 -12.80
N CYS A 182 6.03 6.10 -13.90
CA CYS A 182 6.47 5.66 -15.23
C CYS A 182 7.99 5.53 -15.35
N GLN A 183 8.77 6.41 -14.71
CA GLN A 183 10.23 6.31 -14.67
C GLN A 183 10.68 5.04 -13.94
N TRP A 184 10.09 4.76 -12.77
CA TRP A 184 10.37 3.54 -12.01
C TRP A 184 9.97 2.29 -12.76
N LYS A 185 8.80 2.29 -13.40
CA LYS A 185 8.31 1.14 -14.16
C LYS A 185 9.17 0.86 -15.39
N ASN A 186 9.64 1.91 -16.07
CA ASN A 186 10.59 1.75 -17.17
C ASN A 186 11.93 1.20 -16.68
N PHE A 187 12.42 1.65 -15.53
CA PHE A 187 13.64 1.11 -14.92
C PHE A 187 13.49 -0.37 -14.57
N GLU A 188 12.37 -0.77 -13.96
CA GLU A 188 12.06 -2.17 -13.66
C GLU A 188 12.04 -3.05 -14.92
N LEU A 189 11.40 -2.58 -16.00
CA LEU A 189 11.33 -3.30 -17.28
C LEU A 189 12.69 -3.41 -18.00
N ASN A 190 13.64 -2.53 -17.70
CA ASN A 190 14.98 -2.51 -18.31
C ASN A 190 16.06 -3.21 -17.46
N ILE A 191 15.74 -3.63 -16.23
CA ILE A 191 16.66 -4.40 -15.38
C ILE A 191 16.58 -5.91 -15.67
N GLN A 192 15.46 -6.38 -16.23
CA GLN A 192 15.29 -7.77 -16.69
C GLN A 192 16.10 -8.06 -17.94
#